data_AF-A0AA38FYA8-F1
#
_entry.id   AF-A0AA38FYA8-F1
#
_cell.length_a   1.000
_cell.length_b   1.000
_cell.length_c   1.000
_cell.angle_alpha   90.00
_cell.angle_beta   90.00
_cell.angle_gamma   90.00
#
_symmetry.space_group_name_H-M   'P 1'
#
loop_
_entity.id
_entity.type
_entity.pdbx_description
1 polymer ?
#
loop_
_entity_poly.entity_id
_entity_poly.type
_entity_poly.pdbx_seq_one_letter_code
_entity_poly.pdbx_strand_id
1 'polypeptide(L)'
;HGDKTALRSSYEYPGTPKIGCYVPLRGLSRNAMKILQIQTESVSQILRAAMAINAQVLSKMEIPDVYLEALPKTAKTSLGDALYRHITSDQFSLEALLSSLDASSEHNILDIMNLVEASIAVWKQKISKNNKNSGISSWGGSTNEKKELFGERVESLLLLLKLRFRGLPQTALDMSKIQYNKLILPALF
;
A
#
# COMPACT_ATOMS: atom_id res chain seq x y z
N HIS A 1 -31.93 -13.70 39.29
CA HIS A 1 -31.83 -14.34 37.96
C HIS A 1 -31.93 -13.23 36.94
N GLY A 2 -30.81 -12.82 36.34
CA GLY A 2 -30.77 -11.70 35.39
C GLY A 2 -29.68 -11.98 34.37
N ASP A 3 -30.11 -12.25 33.14
CA ASP A 3 -29.28 -12.67 32.02
C ASP A 3 -28.17 -11.67 31.70
N LYS A 4 -26.95 -12.19 31.60
CA LYS A 4 -25.76 -11.46 31.16
C LYS A 4 -25.55 -11.75 29.67
N THR A 5 -26.03 -10.86 28.80
CA THR A 5 -25.67 -10.92 27.38
C THR A 5 -24.26 -10.36 27.19
N ALA A 6 -23.28 -11.27 27.22
CA ALA A 6 -21.91 -10.98 26.81
C ALA A 6 -21.89 -10.79 25.29
N LEU A 7 -21.46 -9.61 24.82
CA LEU A 7 -21.06 -9.46 23.42
C LEU A 7 -19.80 -10.32 23.22
N ARG A 8 -19.94 -11.35 22.38
CA ARG A 8 -18.89 -12.33 22.09
C ARG A 8 -17.75 -11.64 21.33
N SER A 9 -16.61 -11.45 21.99
CA SER A 9 -15.36 -11.01 21.36
C SER A 9 -14.79 -12.17 20.54
N SER A 10 -14.51 -11.95 19.26
CA SER A 10 -13.99 -12.97 18.34
C SER A 10 -12.49 -13.30 18.53
N TYR A 11 -11.83 -12.71 19.54
CA TYR A 11 -10.42 -12.96 19.83
C TYR A 11 -10.24 -13.21 21.32
N GLU A 12 -10.33 -14.47 21.74
CA GLU A 12 -9.94 -14.91 23.08
C GLU A 12 -8.52 -15.48 23.02
N TYR A 13 -7.52 -14.71 23.45
CA TYR A 13 -6.16 -15.21 23.71
C TYR A 13 -6.04 -15.67 25.18
N PRO A 14 -5.45 -16.85 25.45
CA PRO A 14 -5.29 -17.35 26.81
C PRO A 14 -4.37 -16.43 27.61
N GLY A 15 -4.87 -15.88 28.72
CA GLY A 15 -4.12 -15.01 29.63
C GLY A 15 -4.43 -13.51 29.55
N THR A 16 -5.35 -13.07 28.70
CA THR A 16 -5.77 -11.66 28.71
C THR A 16 -6.71 -11.37 29.90
N PRO A 17 -6.46 -10.31 30.71
CA PRO A 17 -7.43 -9.89 31.72
C PRO A 17 -8.73 -9.54 31.00
N LYS A 18 -9.85 -10.14 31.44
CA LYS A 18 -11.19 -9.84 30.92
C LYS A 18 -11.55 -8.39 31.25
N ILE A 19 -11.13 -7.46 30.42
CA ILE A 19 -11.69 -6.11 30.41
C ILE A 19 -13.08 -6.25 29.79
N GLY A 20 -14.04 -6.68 30.61
CA GLY A 20 -15.44 -6.64 30.24
C GLY A 20 -15.82 -5.17 30.06
N CYS A 21 -15.99 -4.73 28.81
CA CYS A 21 -16.57 -3.43 28.51
C CYS A 21 -18.02 -3.40 29.03
N TYR A 22 -18.22 -2.96 30.27
CA TYR A 22 -19.55 -2.80 30.84
C TYR A 22 -20.20 -1.54 30.27
N VAL A 23 -21.06 -1.72 29.28
CA VAL A 23 -21.96 -0.66 28.82
C VAL A 23 -23.26 -0.78 29.62
N PRO A 24 -23.72 0.27 30.31
CA PRO A 24 -25.00 0.23 31.02
C PRO A 24 -26.15 -0.16 30.09
N LEU A 25 -27.18 -0.84 30.61
CA LEU A 25 -28.37 -1.25 29.83
C LEU A 25 -29.07 -0.10 29.10
N ARG A 26 -28.92 1.14 29.60
CA ARG A 26 -29.46 2.37 28.99
C ARG A 26 -28.49 3.07 28.02
N GLY A 27 -27.36 2.42 27.71
CA GLY A 27 -26.27 3.00 26.93
C GLY A 27 -25.40 3.96 27.74
N LEU A 28 -24.36 4.48 27.08
CA LEU A 28 -23.49 5.50 27.64
C LEU A 28 -24.23 6.86 27.71
N SER A 29 -23.85 7.69 28.69
CA SER A 29 -24.32 9.08 28.71
C SER A 29 -23.80 9.85 27.49
N ARG A 30 -24.52 10.91 27.06
CA ARG A 30 -24.06 11.76 25.94
C ARG A 30 -22.65 12.31 26.16
N ASN A 31 -22.32 12.68 27.41
CA ASN A 31 -20.99 13.18 27.75
C ASN A 31 -19.92 12.08 27.61
N ALA A 32 -20.19 10.86 28.10
CA ALA A 32 -19.27 9.74 27.94
C ALA A 32 -19.08 9.37 26.46
N MET A 33 -20.14 9.38 25.66
CA MET A 33 -20.07 9.15 24.21
C MET A 33 -19.23 10.24 23.52
N LYS A 34 -19.40 11.51 23.88
CA LYS A 34 -18.62 12.62 23.33
C LYS A 34 -17.13 12.51 23.68
N ILE A 35 -16.81 12.11 24.92
CA ILE A 35 -15.42 11.86 25.34
C ILE A 35 -14.81 10.72 24.51
N LEU A 36 -15.52 9.60 24.36
CA LEU A 36 -15.03 8.48 23.55
C LEU A 36 -14.82 8.88 22.09
N GLN A 37 -15.72 9.66 21.50
CA GLN A 37 -15.54 10.18 20.13
C GLN A 37 -14.29 11.05 20.00
N ILE A 38 -14.05 11.96 20.95
CA ILE A 38 -12.84 12.80 20.97
C ILE A 38 -11.58 11.93 21.09
N GLN A 39 -11.59 10.92 21.96
CA GLN A 39 -10.46 10.00 22.14
C GLN A 39 -10.20 9.19 20.86
N THR A 40 -11.24 8.62 20.24
CA THR A 40 -11.14 7.88 18.99
C THR A 40 -10.59 8.75 17.85
N GLU A 41 -11.04 10.00 17.73
CA GLU A 41 -10.52 10.92 16.72
C GLU A 41 -9.05 11.28 16.98
N SER A 42 -8.68 11.53 18.25
CA SER A 42 -7.30 11.81 18.64
C SER A 42 -6.36 10.64 18.30
N VAL A 43 -6.74 9.41 18.67
CA VAL A 43 -5.97 8.20 18.35
C VAL A 43 -5.88 8.01 16.82
N SER A 44 -6.96 8.26 16.09
CA SER A 44 -6.98 8.14 14.63
C SER A 44 -6.09 9.18 13.94
N GLN A 45 -5.93 10.37 14.51
CA GLN A 45 -4.99 11.39 14.00
C GLN A 45 -3.54 10.99 14.24
N ILE A 46 -3.22 10.50 15.44
CA ILE A 46 -1.88 10.00 15.77
C ILE A 46 -1.51 8.83 14.85
N LEU A 47 -2.42 7.86 14.67
CA LEU A 47 -2.21 6.73 13.78
C LEU A 47 -1.95 7.19 12.33
N ARG A 48 -2.78 8.11 11.81
CA ARG A 48 -2.59 8.66 10.46
C ARG A 48 -1.24 9.36 10.30
N ALA A 49 -0.82 10.13 11.30
CA ALA A 49 0.47 10.82 11.28
C ALA A 49 1.64 9.82 11.30
N ALA A 50 1.59 8.81 12.17
CA ALA A 50 2.61 7.76 12.24
C ALA A 50 2.71 6.98 10.92
N MET A 51 1.57 6.56 10.35
CA MET A 51 1.53 5.88 9.05
C MET A 51 2.10 6.74 7.92
N ALA A 52 1.83 8.04 7.91
CA ALA A 52 2.37 8.96 6.91
C ALA A 52 3.90 9.09 7.01
N ILE A 53 4.45 9.13 8.23
CA ILE A 53 5.89 9.13 8.47
C ILE A 53 6.49 7.80 7.97
N ASN A 54 5.90 6.66 8.33
CA ASN A 54 6.40 5.34 7.92
C ASN A 54 6.41 5.19 6.40
N ALA A 55 5.34 5.61 5.73
CA ALA A 55 5.28 5.63 4.27
C ALA A 55 6.35 6.56 3.66
N GLN A 56 6.60 7.74 4.24
CA GLN A 56 7.63 8.65 3.77
C GLN A 56 9.03 8.06 3.93
N VAL A 57 9.34 7.44 5.07
CA VAL A 57 10.64 6.80 5.31
C VAL A 57 10.84 5.65 4.31
N LEU A 58 9.87 4.75 4.16
CA LEU A 58 9.91 3.64 3.19
C LEU A 58 10.09 4.13 1.75
N SER A 59 9.44 5.24 1.36
CA SER A 59 9.59 5.81 0.02
C SER A 59 11.02 6.27 -0.30
N LYS A 60 11.78 6.69 0.73
CA LYS A 60 13.16 7.19 0.61
C LYS A 60 14.21 6.08 0.71
N MET A 61 13.84 4.90 1.22
CA MET A 61 14.73 3.74 1.26
C MET A 61 15.04 3.27 -0.16
N GLU A 62 16.32 2.94 -0.39
CA GLU A 62 16.77 2.31 -1.63
C GLU A 62 16.10 0.94 -1.80
N ILE A 63 15.78 0.58 -3.04
CA ILE A 63 15.25 -0.74 -3.36
C ILE A 63 16.41 -1.74 -3.32
N PRO A 64 16.36 -2.79 -2.49
CA PRO A 64 17.45 -3.76 -2.39
C PRO A 64 17.69 -4.49 -3.72
N ASP A 65 18.96 -4.71 -4.08
CA ASP A 65 19.33 -5.44 -5.31
C ASP A 65 18.71 -6.85 -5.35
N VAL A 66 18.68 -7.54 -4.20
CA VAL A 66 18.06 -8.88 -4.06
C VAL A 66 16.59 -8.88 -4.49
N TYR A 67 15.84 -7.81 -4.19
CA TYR A 67 14.46 -7.67 -4.64
C TYR A 67 14.41 -7.52 -6.17
N LEU A 68 15.24 -6.64 -6.74
CA LEU A 68 15.28 -6.40 -8.17
C LEU A 68 15.70 -7.64 -8.98
N GLU A 69 16.62 -8.45 -8.44
CA GLU A 69 17.09 -9.70 -9.06
C GLU A 69 16.01 -10.80 -9.06
N ALA A 70 15.14 -10.80 -8.05
CA ALA A 70 14.01 -11.73 -7.97
C ALA A 70 12.85 -11.37 -8.92
N LEU A 71 12.80 -10.15 -9.43
CA LEU A 71 11.71 -9.70 -10.30
C LEU A 71 11.84 -10.22 -11.74
N PRO A 72 10.70 -10.33 -12.46
CA PRO A 72 10.73 -10.55 -13.91
C PRO A 72 11.52 -9.46 -14.64
N LYS A 73 12.16 -9.84 -15.75
CA LYS A 73 12.98 -8.92 -16.57
C LYS A 73 12.20 -7.76 -17.22
N THR A 74 10.87 -7.82 -17.24
CA THR A 74 10.03 -6.80 -17.86
C THR A 74 8.92 -6.31 -16.94
N ALA A 75 8.62 -5.01 -17.03
CA ALA A 75 7.53 -4.39 -16.29
C ALA A 75 6.16 -4.99 -16.67
N LYS A 76 5.98 -5.39 -17.94
CA LYS A 76 4.78 -6.09 -18.42
C LYS A 76 4.58 -7.40 -17.68
N THR A 77 5.59 -8.27 -17.62
CA THR A 77 5.50 -9.56 -16.94
C THR A 77 5.26 -9.39 -15.44
N SER A 78 5.88 -8.37 -14.83
CA SER A 78 5.68 -8.06 -13.40
C SER A 78 4.28 -7.55 -13.10
N LEU A 79 3.68 -6.77 -14.01
CA LEU A 79 2.34 -6.21 -13.85
C LEU A 79 1.24 -7.23 -14.18
N GLY A 80 1.52 -8.18 -15.08
CA GLY A 80 0.54 -9.12 -15.61
C GLY A 80 -0.22 -8.58 -16.83
N ASP A 81 -0.59 -9.48 -17.74
CA ASP A 81 -1.13 -9.12 -19.06
C ASP A 81 -2.46 -8.37 -19.01
N ALA A 82 -3.33 -8.68 -18.05
CA ALA A 82 -4.61 -8.01 -17.90
C ALA A 82 -4.42 -6.53 -17.53
N LEU A 83 -3.68 -6.26 -16.45
CA LEU A 83 -3.39 -4.90 -15.99
C LEU A 83 -2.57 -4.13 -17.03
N TYR A 84 -1.58 -4.77 -17.66
CA TYR A 84 -0.78 -4.12 -18.70
C TYR A 84 -1.64 -3.62 -19.85
N ARG A 85 -2.58 -4.45 -20.36
CA ARG A 85 -3.49 -4.04 -21.44
C ARG A 85 -4.34 -2.83 -21.07
N HIS A 86 -4.84 -2.77 -19.84
CA HIS A 86 -5.59 -1.60 -19.38
C HIS A 86 -4.71 -0.36 -19.31
N ILE A 87 -3.54 -0.46 -18.68
CA ILE A 87 -2.63 0.67 -18.47
C ILE A 87 -2.09 1.23 -19.78
N THR A 88 -1.81 0.39 -20.77
CA THR A 88 -1.32 0.85 -22.08
C THR A 88 -2.41 1.19 -23.09
N SER A 89 -3.69 1.14 -22.70
CA SER A 89 -4.80 1.49 -23.59
C SER A 89 -4.77 2.98 -23.97
N ASP A 90 -5.08 3.29 -25.22
CA ASP A 90 -5.23 4.68 -25.68
C ASP A 90 -6.41 5.37 -24.96
N GLN A 91 -7.47 4.62 -24.65
CA GLN A 91 -8.64 5.07 -23.91
C GLN A 91 -8.53 4.72 -22.41
N PHE A 92 -7.37 4.98 -21.83
CA PHE A 92 -7.13 4.70 -20.41
C PHE A 92 -8.03 5.55 -19.52
N SER A 93 -8.78 4.90 -18.65
CA SER A 93 -9.46 5.52 -17.51
C SER A 93 -9.06 4.78 -16.25
N LEU A 94 -8.47 5.53 -15.31
CA LEU A 94 -8.04 5.00 -14.03
C LEU A 94 -9.24 4.56 -13.17
N GLU A 95 -10.36 5.28 -13.25
CA GLU A 95 -11.59 4.92 -12.55
C GLU A 95 -12.20 3.62 -13.09
N ALA A 96 -12.20 3.46 -14.41
CA ALA A 96 -12.70 2.24 -15.05
C ALA A 96 -11.82 1.03 -14.68
N LEU A 97 -10.50 1.20 -14.67
CA LEU A 97 -9.58 0.16 -14.21
C LEU A 97 -9.82 -0.19 -12.74
N LEU A 98 -9.91 0.79 -11.84
CA LEU A 98 -10.17 0.53 -10.42
C LEU A 98 -11.50 -0.18 -10.18
N SER A 99 -12.50 0.08 -11.02
CA SER A 99 -13.81 -0.57 -10.95
C SER A 99 -13.78 -2.01 -11.47
N SER A 100 -12.79 -2.38 -12.30
CA SER A 100 -12.61 -3.75 -12.81
C SER A 100 -11.70 -4.61 -11.94
N LEU A 101 -10.97 -4.02 -10.98
CA LEU A 101 -10.12 -4.78 -10.05
C LEU A 101 -10.96 -5.61 -9.09
N ASP A 102 -10.49 -6.82 -8.82
CA ASP A 102 -11.06 -7.65 -7.78
C ASP A 102 -10.63 -7.15 -6.39
N ALA A 103 -11.51 -6.40 -5.75
CA ALA A 103 -11.36 -5.91 -4.38
C ALA A 103 -12.17 -6.75 -3.37
N SER A 104 -12.49 -8.00 -3.69
CA SER A 104 -13.28 -8.90 -2.81
C SER A 104 -12.56 -9.26 -1.51
N SER A 105 -11.22 -9.26 -1.51
CA SER A 105 -10.42 -9.55 -0.32
C SER A 105 -9.20 -8.63 -0.20
N GLU A 106 -8.73 -8.48 1.03
CA GLU A 106 -7.50 -7.76 1.37
C GLU A 106 -6.28 -8.34 0.64
N HIS A 107 -6.22 -9.67 0.54
CA HIS A 107 -5.14 -10.40 -0.12
C HIS A 107 -5.07 -10.07 -1.62
N ASN A 108 -6.21 -10.05 -2.31
CA ASN A 108 -6.26 -9.76 -3.75
C ASN A 108 -5.77 -8.33 -4.03
N ILE A 109 -6.15 -7.38 -3.19
CA ILE A 109 -5.71 -5.99 -3.33
C ILE A 109 -4.20 -5.88 -3.07
N LEU A 110 -3.68 -6.56 -2.04
CA LEU A 110 -2.26 -6.58 -1.72
C LEU A 110 -1.44 -7.19 -2.87
N ASP A 111 -1.93 -8.27 -3.48
CA ASP A 111 -1.29 -8.89 -4.64
C ASP A 111 -1.23 -7.93 -5.84
N ILE A 112 -2.33 -7.24 -6.13
CA ILE A 112 -2.35 -6.21 -7.18
C ILE A 112 -1.33 -5.10 -6.86
N MET A 113 -1.25 -4.64 -5.61
CA MET A 113 -0.25 -3.63 -5.22
C MET A 113 1.18 -4.13 -5.40
N ASN A 114 1.46 -5.38 -5.04
CA ASN A 114 2.77 -6.01 -5.24
C ASN A 114 3.15 -6.06 -6.73
N LEU A 115 2.21 -6.47 -7.61
CA LEU A 115 2.43 -6.48 -9.06
C LEU A 115 2.72 -5.08 -9.61
N VAL A 116 1.97 -4.07 -9.16
CA VAL A 116 2.17 -2.68 -9.57
C VAL A 116 3.53 -2.16 -9.07
N GLU A 117 3.89 -2.36 -7.81
CA GLU A 117 5.19 -1.94 -7.26
C GLU A 117 6.38 -2.62 -7.94
N ALA A 118 6.28 -3.93 -8.21
CA ALA A 118 7.27 -4.66 -8.98
C ALA A 118 7.44 -4.06 -10.40
N SER A 119 6.32 -3.77 -11.07
CA SER A 119 6.36 -3.17 -12.42
C SER A 119 7.03 -1.79 -12.44
N ILE A 120 6.76 -0.95 -11.43
CA ILE A 120 7.38 0.37 -11.25
C ILE A 120 8.88 0.21 -11.02
N ALA A 121 9.30 -0.72 -10.15
CA ALA A 121 10.70 -0.96 -9.84
C ALA A 121 11.49 -1.36 -11.12
N VAL A 122 10.95 -2.32 -11.90
CA VAL A 122 11.57 -2.75 -13.17
C VAL A 122 11.61 -1.63 -14.20
N TRP A 123 10.53 -0.85 -14.32
CA TRP A 123 10.45 0.27 -15.25
C TRP A 123 11.47 1.37 -14.93
N LYS A 124 11.56 1.78 -13.65
CA LYS A 124 12.55 2.77 -13.19
C LYS A 124 13.99 2.29 -13.38
N GLN A 125 14.27 1.02 -13.07
CA GLN A 125 15.59 0.45 -13.28
C GLN A 125 15.98 0.48 -14.76
N LYS A 126 15.03 0.19 -15.67
CA LYS A 126 15.26 0.21 -17.11
C LYS A 126 15.53 1.62 -17.64
N ILE A 127 14.76 2.62 -17.20
CA ILE A 127 15.00 4.03 -17.58
C ILE A 127 16.36 4.51 -17.06
N SER A 128 16.71 4.20 -15.81
CA SER A 128 18.00 4.56 -15.23
C SER A 128 19.19 3.95 -16.00
N LYS A 129 19.10 2.66 -16.36
CA LYS A 129 20.13 1.97 -17.18
C LYS A 129 20.25 2.60 -18.57
N ASN A 130 19.13 2.90 -19.23
CA ASN A 130 19.13 3.54 -20.54
C ASN A 130 19.80 4.91 -20.50
N ASN A 131 19.46 5.75 -19.51
CA ASN A 131 20.02 7.10 -19.37
C ASN A 131 21.54 7.09 -19.08
N LYS A 132 22.04 6.08 -18.35
CA LYS A 132 23.49 5.92 -18.09
C LYS A 132 24.27 5.46 -19.31
N ASN A 133 23.65 4.66 -20.18
CA ASN A 133 24.29 4.14 -21.40
C ASN A 133 24.16 5.11 -22.60
N SER A 134 23.20 6.04 -22.56
CA SER A 134 22.98 7.03 -23.61
C SER A 134 23.64 8.37 -23.27
N GLY A 135 24.96 8.47 -23.43
CA GLY A 135 25.63 9.77 -23.50
C GLY A 135 25.24 10.61 -24.72
N ILE A 136 24.53 10.04 -25.71
CA ILE A 136 24.18 10.69 -26.98
C ILE A 136 22.83 10.15 -27.49
N SER A 137 22.00 11.05 -28.04
CA SER A 137 20.79 10.86 -28.86
C SER A 137 19.43 10.66 -28.16
N SER A 138 18.81 11.80 -27.86
CA SER A 138 17.34 11.97 -27.85
C SER A 138 16.81 11.88 -29.28
N TRP A 139 16.55 10.66 -29.78
CA TRP A 139 15.76 10.46 -31.00
C TRP A 139 14.76 9.32 -30.77
N GLY A 140 13.54 9.69 -30.39
CA GLY A 140 12.47 8.73 -30.18
C GLY A 140 11.21 9.29 -29.54
N GLY A 141 10.73 10.46 -30.00
CA GLY A 141 9.60 11.21 -29.40
C GLY A 141 8.40 10.33 -29.00
N SER A 142 7.90 9.48 -29.92
CA SER A 142 6.72 8.66 -29.62
C SER A 142 6.97 7.47 -28.68
N THR A 143 8.17 6.89 -28.68
CA THR A 143 8.47 5.71 -27.83
C THR A 143 8.87 6.09 -26.42
N ASN A 144 9.40 7.30 -26.23
CA ASN A 144 9.70 7.82 -24.91
C ASN A 144 8.44 8.34 -24.21
N GLU A 145 7.59 9.08 -24.93
CA GLU A 145 6.27 9.52 -24.45
C GLU A 145 5.41 8.33 -23.97
N LYS A 146 5.34 7.25 -24.74
CA LYS A 146 4.58 6.04 -24.34
C LYS A 146 5.17 5.36 -23.09
N LYS A 147 6.47 5.44 -22.87
CA LYS A 147 7.12 4.88 -21.66
C LYS A 147 6.88 5.76 -20.44
N GLU A 148 6.93 7.08 -20.62
CA GLU A 148 6.63 8.06 -19.57
C GLU A 148 5.17 7.95 -19.14
N LEU A 149 4.23 7.91 -20.11
CA LEU A 149 2.81 7.68 -19.85
C LEU A 149 2.54 6.36 -19.11
N PHE A 150 3.24 5.28 -19.46
CA PHE A 150 3.11 4.03 -18.72
C PHE A 150 3.49 4.22 -17.24
N GLY A 151 4.63 4.87 -16.99
CA GLY A 151 5.12 5.19 -15.64
C GLY A 151 4.13 6.00 -14.82
N GLU A 152 3.65 7.11 -15.38
CA GLU A 152 2.67 7.99 -14.73
C GLU A 152 1.39 7.23 -14.37
N ARG A 153 0.90 6.37 -15.27
CA ARG A 153 -0.33 5.59 -15.06
C ARG A 153 -0.16 4.52 -13.97
N VAL A 154 0.95 3.79 -13.95
CA VAL A 154 1.20 2.79 -12.89
C VAL A 154 1.40 3.45 -11.52
N GLU A 155 2.06 4.60 -11.45
CA GLU A 155 2.25 5.34 -10.20
C GLU A 155 0.93 5.93 -9.69
N SER A 156 0.10 6.47 -10.59
CA SER A 156 -1.24 6.96 -10.26
C SER A 156 -2.14 5.85 -9.72
N LEU A 157 -2.07 4.66 -10.33
CA LEU A 157 -2.78 3.49 -9.85
C LEU A 157 -2.33 3.10 -8.44
N LEU A 158 -1.02 3.00 -8.20
CA LEU A 158 -0.48 2.68 -6.88
C LEU A 158 -0.93 3.69 -5.81
N LEU A 159 -0.87 4.98 -6.15
CA LEU A 159 -1.30 6.06 -5.25
C LEU A 159 -2.77 5.90 -4.87
N LEU A 160 -3.66 5.68 -5.83
CA LEU A 160 -5.08 5.50 -5.55
C LEU A 160 -5.37 4.22 -4.76
N LEU A 161 -4.66 3.12 -5.03
CA LEU A 161 -4.77 1.89 -4.23
C LEU A 161 -4.39 2.16 -2.77
N LYS A 162 -3.26 2.84 -2.51
CA LYS A 162 -2.83 3.23 -1.16
C LYS A 162 -3.81 4.19 -0.46
N LEU A 163 -4.44 5.10 -1.21
CA LEU A 163 -5.44 6.03 -0.67
C LEU A 163 -6.76 5.34 -0.33
N ARG A 164 -7.20 4.40 -1.16
CA ARG A 164 -8.47 3.68 -1.00
C ARG A 164 -8.38 2.60 0.08
N PHE A 165 -7.21 1.97 0.23
CA PHE A 165 -7.01 0.82 1.10
C PHE A 165 -5.91 1.09 2.14
N ARG A 166 -6.18 2.02 3.06
CA ARG A 166 -5.22 2.50 4.07
C ARG A 166 -4.96 1.54 5.24
N GLY A 167 -5.58 0.36 5.28
CA GLY A 167 -5.41 -0.63 6.36
C GLY A 167 -4.71 -1.91 5.91
N LEU A 168 -4.14 -1.93 4.70
CA LEU A 168 -3.52 -3.13 4.15
C LEU A 168 -2.22 -3.50 4.89
N PRO A 169 -1.80 -4.77 4.83
CA PRO A 169 -0.51 -5.20 5.30
C PRO A 169 0.59 -4.57 4.44
N GLN A 170 1.81 -4.57 4.95
CA GLN A 170 2.96 -4.09 4.19
C GLN A 170 3.16 -4.92 2.91
N THR A 171 3.56 -4.25 1.84
CA THR A 171 3.83 -4.92 0.56
C THR A 171 5.13 -5.74 0.62
N ALA A 172 5.34 -6.61 -0.37
CA ALA A 172 6.57 -7.37 -0.50
C ALA A 172 7.80 -6.46 -0.65
N LEU A 173 7.66 -5.33 -1.36
CA LEU A 173 8.71 -4.34 -1.49
C LEU A 173 8.98 -3.63 -0.15
N ASP A 174 7.95 -3.23 0.59
CA ASP A 174 8.11 -2.60 1.90
C ASP A 174 8.82 -3.54 2.89
N MET A 175 8.39 -4.81 2.94
CA MET A 175 9.06 -5.84 3.76
C MET A 175 10.52 -6.03 3.36
N SER A 176 10.80 -6.10 2.05
CA SER A 176 12.17 -6.22 1.56
C SER A 176 13.01 -4.99 1.93
N LYS A 177 12.46 -3.78 1.81
CA LYS A 177 13.15 -2.55 2.20
C LYS A 177 13.50 -2.55 3.68
N ILE A 178 12.57 -2.97 4.54
CA ILE A 178 12.79 -3.07 5.99
C ILE A 178 13.87 -4.11 6.29
N GLN A 179 13.80 -5.30 5.67
CA GLN A 179 14.74 -6.39 5.92
C GLN A 179 16.18 -6.05 5.52
N TYR A 180 16.36 -5.36 4.41
CA TYR A 180 17.70 -5.08 3.85
C TYR A 180 18.17 -3.64 4.10
N ASN A 181 17.44 -2.85 4.88
CA ASN A 181 17.89 -1.53 5.27
C ASN A 181 19.20 -1.65 6.08
N LYS A 182 20.31 -1.17 5.51
CA LYS A 182 21.64 -1.17 6.15
C LYS A 182 21.80 -0.07 7.20
N LEU A 183 20.83 0.85 7.31
CA LEU A 183 20.86 1.89 8.34
C LEU A 183 20.57 1.28 9.70
N ILE A 184 21.64 1.03 10.45
CA ILE A 184 21.65 0.88 11.91
C ILE A 184 21.21 2.23 12.51
N LEU A 185 19.94 2.56 12.41
CA LEU A 185 19.28 3.33 13.44
C LEU A 185 18.39 2.33 14.15
N PRO A 186 18.58 2.12 15.46
CA PRO A 186 17.93 1.04 16.19
C PRO A 186 16.42 1.20 16.03
N ALA A 187 15.80 0.33 15.23
CA ALA A 187 14.37 -0.02 15.19
C ALA A 187 13.40 0.94 15.91
N LEU A 188 13.40 2.22 15.56
CA LEU A 188 12.57 3.26 16.18
C LEU A 188 12.12 4.22 15.09
N PHE A 189 11.20 3.74 14.25
CA PHE A 189 10.03 4.44 13.73
C PHE A 189 8.99 3.39 13.32
#